data_AF-A0A645HAA9-F1
#
_entry.id   AF-A0A645HAA9-F1
#
_cell.length_a   1.000
_cell.length_b   1.000
_cell.length_c   1.000
_cell.angle_alpha   90.00
_cell.angle_beta   90.00
_cell.angle_gamma   90.00
#
_symmetry.space_group_name_H-M   'P 1'
#
loop_
_entity.id
_entity.type
_entity.pdbx_description
1 polymer ?
#
loop_
_entity_poly.entity_id
_entity_poly.type
_entity_poly.pdbx_seq_one_letter_code
_entity_poly.pdbx_strand_id
1 'polypeptide(L)'
;MKPDQRKQIIQKMSPQERMSLLKQFRENMIVSQLDVPQSDQPEFKTLYAEYQDKQNEIKSKFNSNQEYDNMSDEEAKKQLNLSFEVGQQLLDNRKAYAQKFLKVISPQQLLQMYQTEGKIRNKILDRKQDGSGNSVPQRRRP
;
A
#
# COMPACT_ATOMS: atom_id res chain seq x y z
N MET A 1 -11.51 0.24 -24.47
CA MET A 1 -11.45 1.69 -24.12
C MET A 1 -10.07 2.23 -24.41
N LYS A 2 -9.98 3.43 -25.01
CA LYS A 2 -8.69 4.10 -25.28
C LYS A 2 -8.11 4.71 -23.98
N PRO A 3 -6.77 4.76 -23.81
CA PRO A 3 -6.13 5.27 -22.59
C PRO A 3 -6.57 6.68 -22.17
N ASP A 4 -6.82 7.57 -23.14
CA ASP A 4 -7.18 8.97 -22.87
C ASP A 4 -8.61 9.13 -22.33
N GLN A 5 -9.53 8.27 -22.75
CA GLN A 5 -10.90 8.25 -22.22
C GLN A 5 -10.91 7.79 -20.76
N ARG A 6 -10.05 6.84 -20.39
CA ARG A 6 -9.91 6.38 -18.99
C ARG A 6 -9.41 7.51 -18.08
N LYS A 7 -8.45 8.31 -18.54
CA LYS A 7 -7.93 9.46 -17.77
C LYS A 7 -9.00 10.52 -17.51
N GLN A 8 -9.81 10.84 -18.51
CA GLN A 8 -10.89 11.84 -18.38
C GLN A 8 -11.99 11.39 -17.41
N ILE A 9 -12.34 10.10 -17.42
CA ILE A 9 -13.33 9.53 -16.49
C ILE A 9 -12.79 9.60 -15.05
N ILE A 10 -11.53 9.21 -14.82
CA ILE A 10 -10.90 9.26 -13.50
C ILE A 10 -10.80 10.71 -12.99
N GLN A 11 -10.53 11.69 -13.85
CA GLN A 11 -10.51 13.11 -13.47
C GLN A 11 -11.89 13.65 -13.06
N LYS A 12 -12.99 13.09 -13.57
CA LYS A 12 -14.35 13.51 -13.19
C LYS A 12 -14.89 12.84 -11.93
N MET A 13 -14.26 11.75 -11.47
CA MET A 13 -14.63 11.06 -10.24
C MET A 13 -14.30 11.88 -8.99
N SER A 14 -15.15 11.75 -7.97
CA SER A 14 -14.91 12.25 -6.62
C SER A 14 -13.69 11.55 -5.97
N PRO A 15 -13.07 12.14 -4.94
CA PRO A 15 -11.96 11.51 -4.23
C PRO A 15 -12.29 10.11 -3.69
N GLN A 16 -13.52 9.89 -3.22
CA GLN A 16 -13.99 8.60 -2.72
C GLN A 16 -14.10 7.56 -3.84
N GLU A 17 -14.69 7.94 -4.98
CA GLU A 17 -14.79 7.04 -6.15
C GLU A 17 -13.42 6.68 -6.71
N ARG A 18 -12.48 7.63 -6.76
CA ARG A 18 -11.09 7.36 -7.16
C ARG A 18 -10.42 6.37 -6.22
N MET A 19 -10.61 6.52 -4.91
CA MET A 19 -10.03 5.64 -3.90
C MET A 19 -10.60 4.22 -4.00
N SER A 20 -11.92 4.10 -4.18
CA SER A 20 -12.59 2.81 -4.40
C SER A 20 -12.09 2.13 -5.68
N LEU A 21 -12.00 2.87 -6.79
CA LEU A 21 -11.48 2.36 -8.06
C LEU A 21 -10.03 1.85 -7.93
N LEU A 22 -9.18 2.57 -7.20
CA LEU A 22 -7.80 2.15 -6.94
C LEU A 22 -7.73 0.89 -6.08
N LYS A 23 -8.63 0.75 -5.09
CA LYS A 23 -8.73 -0.46 -4.26
C LYS A 23 -9.10 -1.67 -5.12
N GLN A 24 -10.16 -1.56 -5.91
CA GLN A 24 -10.59 -2.60 -6.85
C GLN A 24 -9.52 -2.97 -7.88
N PHE A 25 -8.79 -1.98 -8.41
CA PHE A 25 -7.71 -2.24 -9.35
C PHE A 25 -6.58 -3.05 -8.71
N ARG A 26 -6.17 -2.71 -7.49
CA ARG A 26 -5.14 -3.45 -6.75
C ARG A 26 -5.57 -4.88 -6.46
N GLU A 27 -6.80 -5.07 -6.00
CA GLU A 27 -7.39 -6.39 -5.75
C GLU A 27 -7.35 -7.28 -6.99
N ASN A 28 -7.85 -6.76 -8.12
CA ASN A 28 -7.86 -7.50 -9.39
C ASN A 28 -6.44 -7.80 -9.89
N MET A 29 -5.50 -6.87 -9.73
CA MET A 29 -4.12 -7.07 -10.13
C MET A 29 -3.44 -8.17 -9.32
N ILE A 30 -3.65 -8.21 -8.00
CA ILE A 30 -3.07 -9.25 -7.15
C ILE A 30 -3.71 -10.61 -7.42
N VAL A 31 -5.04 -10.66 -7.57
CA VAL A 31 -5.73 -11.90 -7.97
C VAL A 31 -5.15 -12.48 -9.26
N SER A 32 -4.91 -11.63 -10.26
CA SER A 32 -4.31 -12.04 -11.53
C SER A 32 -2.83 -12.41 -11.40
N GLN A 33 -2.06 -11.80 -10.51
CA GLN A 33 -0.64 -12.10 -10.33
C GLN A 33 -0.39 -13.39 -9.55
N LEU A 34 -1.30 -13.72 -8.65
CA LEU A 34 -1.23 -14.93 -7.83
C LEU A 34 -1.93 -16.12 -8.49
N ASP A 35 -2.60 -15.93 -9.63
CA ASP A 35 -3.44 -16.95 -10.27
C ASP A 35 -4.42 -17.60 -9.28
N VAL A 36 -5.15 -16.75 -8.53
CA VAL A 36 -6.14 -17.24 -7.55
C VAL A 36 -7.29 -17.94 -8.29
N PRO A 37 -7.66 -19.19 -7.91
CA PRO A 37 -8.76 -19.92 -8.54
C PRO A 37 -10.05 -19.11 -8.54
N GLN A 38 -10.82 -19.15 -9.64
CA GLN A 38 -12.04 -18.34 -9.78
C GLN A 38 -13.07 -18.57 -8.66
N SER A 39 -13.15 -19.81 -8.15
CA SER A 39 -13.99 -20.17 -7.00
C SER A 39 -13.62 -19.40 -5.73
N ASP A 40 -12.35 -19.07 -5.57
CA ASP A 40 -11.76 -18.58 -4.33
C ASP A 40 -11.52 -17.06 -4.38
N GLN A 41 -11.65 -16.45 -5.57
CA GLN A 41 -11.45 -15.00 -5.75
C GLN A 41 -12.35 -14.12 -4.89
N PRO A 42 -13.67 -14.40 -4.72
CA PRO A 42 -14.52 -13.55 -3.88
C PRO A 42 -14.07 -13.53 -2.41
N GLU A 43 -13.74 -14.71 -1.87
CA GLU A 43 -13.24 -14.86 -0.51
C GLU A 43 -11.87 -14.18 -0.37
N PHE A 44 -10.94 -14.46 -1.30
CA PHE A 44 -9.62 -13.86 -1.31
C PHE A 44 -9.67 -12.33 -1.34
N LYS A 45 -10.49 -11.72 -2.21
CA LYS A 45 -10.63 -10.27 -2.32
C LYS A 45 -11.13 -9.65 -1.02
N THR A 46 -12.12 -10.28 -0.39
CA THR A 46 -12.65 -9.83 0.91
C THR A 46 -11.56 -9.86 1.98
N LEU A 47 -10.84 -10.98 2.07
CA LEU A 47 -9.73 -11.16 3.00
C LEU A 47 -8.58 -10.16 2.77
N TYR A 48 -8.26 -9.90 1.51
CA TYR A 48 -7.24 -8.95 1.09
C TYR A 48 -7.65 -7.50 1.42
N ALA A 49 -8.91 -7.14 1.18
CA ALA A 49 -9.44 -5.82 1.53
C ALA A 49 -9.36 -5.57 3.04
N GLU A 50 -9.82 -6.51 3.86
CA GLU A 50 -9.73 -6.42 5.32
C GLU A 50 -8.28 -6.30 5.82
N TYR A 51 -7.38 -7.09 5.24
CA TYR A 51 -5.96 -7.06 5.58
C TYR A 51 -5.35 -5.68 5.32
N GLN A 52 -5.66 -5.08 4.17
CA GLN A 52 -5.21 -3.75 3.78
C GLN A 52 -5.82 -2.67 4.68
N ASP A 53 -7.10 -2.76 5.00
CA ASP A 53 -7.79 -1.79 5.85
C ASP A 53 -7.18 -1.79 7.27
N LYS A 54 -6.94 -2.98 7.86
CA LYS A 54 -6.25 -3.09 9.16
C LYS A 54 -4.81 -2.61 9.12
N GLN A 55 -4.07 -2.90 8.05
CA GLN A 55 -2.73 -2.35 7.87
C GLN A 55 -2.76 -0.81 7.86
N ASN A 56 -3.74 -0.20 7.19
CA ASN A 56 -3.87 1.25 7.12
C ASN A 56 -4.25 1.85 8.47
N GLU A 57 -5.17 1.21 9.21
CA GLU A 57 -5.53 1.60 10.57
C GLU A 57 -4.30 1.58 11.50
N ILE A 58 -3.53 0.49 11.49
CA ILE A 58 -2.30 0.39 12.30
C ILE A 58 -1.29 1.47 11.90
N LYS A 59 -1.06 1.66 10.59
CA LYS A 59 -0.13 2.69 10.09
C LYS A 59 -0.59 4.11 10.42
N SER A 60 -1.89 4.39 10.47
CA SER A 60 -2.40 5.72 10.81
C SER A 60 -2.08 6.17 12.23
N LYS A 61 -1.74 5.23 13.13
CA LYS A 61 -1.26 5.55 14.47
C LYS A 61 0.15 6.14 14.48
N PHE A 62 0.91 5.97 13.39
CA PHE A 62 2.28 6.45 13.26
C PHE A 62 2.42 7.43 12.09
N ASN A 63 2.67 8.70 12.41
CA ASN A 63 2.87 9.74 11.40
C ASN A 63 4.35 9.82 11.00
N SER A 64 4.69 9.24 9.85
CA SER A 64 6.06 9.26 9.31
C SER A 64 6.51 10.62 8.74
N ASN A 65 5.63 11.63 8.74
CA ASN A 65 5.88 12.96 8.16
C ASN A 65 6.13 14.02 9.25
N GLN A 66 6.51 13.62 10.46
CA GLN A 66 6.86 14.59 11.50
C GLN A 66 8.26 15.16 11.26
N GLU A 67 8.42 16.45 11.52
CA GLU A 67 9.71 17.11 11.49
C GLU A 67 10.50 16.72 12.75
N TYR A 68 11.49 15.85 12.59
CA TYR A 68 12.25 15.28 13.70
C TYR A 68 13.31 16.22 14.26
N ASP A 69 13.76 17.20 13.45
CA ASP A 69 14.88 18.09 13.79
C ASP A 69 14.57 19.03 14.95
N ASN A 70 13.29 19.28 15.25
CA ASN A 70 12.84 20.18 16.31
C ASN A 70 12.27 19.45 17.54
N MET A 71 12.35 18.11 17.59
CA MET A 71 11.84 17.33 18.72
C MET A 71 12.79 17.38 19.91
N SER A 72 12.24 17.43 21.12
CA SER A 72 13.02 17.15 22.32
C SER A 72 13.41 15.67 22.40
N ASP A 73 14.46 15.35 23.15
CA ASP A 73 14.90 13.97 23.38
C ASP A 73 13.78 13.06 23.91
N GLU A 74 12.90 13.59 24.75
CA GLU A 74 11.77 12.82 25.29
C GLU A 74 10.71 12.52 24.21
N GLU A 75 10.41 13.50 23.35
CA GLU A 75 9.48 13.31 22.23
C GLU A 75 10.05 12.34 21.20
N ALA A 76 11.34 12.46 20.88
CA ALA A 76 12.04 11.54 20.00
C ALA A 76 12.00 10.10 20.54
N LYS A 77 12.25 9.90 21.85
CA LYS A 77 12.12 8.59 22.50
C LYS A 77 10.70 8.03 22.43
N LYS A 78 9.67 8.87 22.62
CA LYS A 78 8.27 8.46 22.48
C LYS A 78 7.96 8.01 21.05
N GLN A 79 8.44 8.75 20.04
CA GLN A 79 8.27 8.38 18.63
C GLN A 79 8.99 7.07 18.29
N LEU A 80 10.20 6.85 18.81
CA LEU A 80 10.92 5.59 18.64
C LEU A 80 10.12 4.41 19.22
N ASN A 81 9.62 4.54 20.45
CA ASN A 81 8.82 3.49 21.08
C ASN A 81 7.54 3.19 20.29
N LEU A 82 6.83 4.24 19.86
CA LEU A 82 5.63 4.10 19.03
C LEU A 82 5.95 3.38 17.70
N SER A 83 7.13 3.63 17.11
CA SER A 83 7.55 2.95 15.88
C SER A 83 7.70 1.43 16.08
N PHE A 84 8.21 1.00 17.25
CA PHE A 84 8.30 -0.41 17.59
C PHE A 84 6.93 -1.05 17.83
N GLU A 85 6.04 -0.36 18.54
CA GLU A 85 4.67 -0.83 18.77
C GLU A 85 3.89 -1.01 17.47
N VAL A 86 3.96 -0.03 16.56
CA VAL A 86 3.33 -0.11 15.24
C VAL A 86 3.95 -1.22 14.41
N GLY A 87 5.27 -1.38 14.45
CA GLY A 87 5.97 -2.50 13.79
C GLY A 87 5.49 -3.86 14.29
N GLN A 88 5.32 -4.02 15.60
CA GLN A 88 4.81 -5.23 16.23
C GLN A 88 3.36 -5.51 15.79
N GLN A 89 2.48 -4.50 15.85
CA GLN A 89 1.08 -4.64 15.40
C GLN A 89 0.99 -5.05 13.92
N LEU A 90 1.85 -4.50 13.05
CA LEU A 90 1.89 -4.88 11.64
C LEU A 90 2.34 -6.34 11.45
N LEU A 91 3.34 -6.78 12.21
CA LEU A 91 3.80 -8.16 12.18
C LEU A 91 2.73 -9.13 12.66
N ASP A 92 2.04 -8.80 13.74
CA ASP A 92 0.97 -9.63 14.30
C ASP A 92 -0.24 -9.68 13.37
N ASN A 93 -0.62 -8.55 12.75
CA ASN A 93 -1.62 -8.53 11.69
C ASN A 93 -1.22 -9.43 10.51
N ARG A 94 0.05 -9.39 10.09
CA ARG A 94 0.57 -10.27 9.03
C ARG A 94 0.45 -11.75 9.41
N LYS A 95 0.83 -12.13 10.64
CA LYS A 95 0.70 -13.52 11.13
C LYS A 95 -0.75 -13.98 11.17
N ALA A 96 -1.65 -13.17 11.71
CA ALA A 96 -3.06 -13.49 11.83
C ALA A 96 -3.72 -13.70 10.46
N TYR A 97 -3.43 -12.82 9.50
CA TYR A 97 -3.98 -12.95 8.15
C TYR A 97 -3.29 -14.03 7.31
N ALA A 98 -2.02 -14.35 7.56
CA ALA A 98 -1.36 -15.48 6.91
C ALA A 98 -2.14 -16.79 7.10
N GLN A 99 -2.57 -17.08 8.33
CA GLN A 99 -3.38 -18.28 8.62
C GLN A 99 -4.70 -18.30 7.87
N LYS A 100 -5.31 -17.14 7.63
CA LYS A 100 -6.56 -17.04 6.87
C LYS A 100 -6.32 -17.20 5.37
N PHE A 101 -5.30 -16.53 4.82
CA PHE A 101 -4.93 -16.65 3.41
C PHE A 101 -4.53 -18.08 3.04
N LEU A 102 -3.84 -18.80 3.92
CA LEU A 102 -3.45 -20.19 3.68
C LEU A 102 -4.65 -21.16 3.51
N LYS A 103 -5.88 -20.73 3.84
CA LYS A 103 -7.10 -21.50 3.55
C LYS A 103 -7.62 -21.31 2.13
N VAL A 104 -7.16 -20.25 1.45
CA VAL A 104 -7.70 -19.76 0.17
C VAL A 104 -6.63 -19.81 -0.93
N ILE A 105 -5.36 -19.64 -0.57
CA ILE A 105 -4.21 -19.66 -1.47
C ILE A 105 -3.08 -20.50 -0.89
N SER A 106 -2.19 -20.96 -1.76
CA SER A 106 -0.99 -21.73 -1.36
C SER A 106 0.02 -20.87 -0.59
N PRO A 107 0.93 -21.49 0.19
CA PRO A 107 2.04 -20.79 0.82
C PRO A 107 2.91 -20.00 -0.17
N GLN A 108 3.14 -20.54 -1.37
CA GLN A 108 3.93 -19.89 -2.42
C GLN A 108 3.24 -18.63 -2.93
N GLN A 109 1.94 -18.70 -3.20
CA GLN A 109 1.13 -17.54 -3.58
C GLN A 109 1.12 -16.48 -2.47
N LEU A 110 1.05 -16.89 -1.20
CA LEU A 110 1.07 -15.95 -0.07
C LEU A 110 2.43 -15.23 0.04
N LEU A 111 3.54 -15.96 -0.13
CA LEU A 111 4.87 -15.35 -0.18
C LEU A 111 5.01 -14.38 -1.35
N GLN A 112 4.51 -14.76 -2.53
CA GLN A 112 4.49 -13.89 -3.71
C GLN A 112 3.65 -12.63 -3.48
N MET A 113 2.50 -12.75 -2.80
CA MET A 113 1.66 -11.61 -2.42
C MET A 113 2.45 -10.59 -1.61
N TYR A 114 3.14 -11.04 -0.56
CA TYR A 114 3.94 -10.16 0.30
C TYR A 114 5.10 -9.49 -0.45
N GLN A 115 5.77 -10.19 -1.37
CA GLN A 115 6.80 -9.59 -2.21
C GLN A 115 6.25 -8.52 -3.15
N THR A 116 5.03 -8.74 -3.63
CA THR A 116 4.40 -7.87 -4.63
C THR A 116 3.87 -6.59 -4.00
N GLU A 117 3.29 -6.65 -2.78
CA GLU A 117 2.85 -5.46 -2.04
C GLU A 117 3.97 -4.42 -1.86
N GLY A 118 5.19 -4.86 -1.50
CA GLY A 118 6.35 -3.98 -1.37
C GLY A 118 6.73 -3.29 -2.68
N LYS A 119 6.71 -4.04 -3.79
CA LYS A 119 7.04 -3.51 -5.14
C LYS A 119 5.98 -2.54 -5.66
N ILE A 120 4.70 -2.80 -5.40
CA ILE A 120 3.59 -1.93 -5.83
C ILE A 120 3.67 -0.58 -5.12
N ARG A 121 3.95 -0.59 -3.81
CA ARG A 121 4.14 0.65 -3.04
C ARG A 121 5.24 1.52 -3.64
N ASN A 122 6.40 0.94 -3.92
CA ASN A 122 7.54 1.68 -4.48
C ASN A 122 7.20 2.27 -5.85
N LYS A 123 6.63 1.46 -6.76
CA LYS A 123 6.23 1.94 -8.11
C LYS A 123 5.18 3.06 -8.09
N ILE A 124 4.29 3.09 -7.10
CA ILE A 124 3.30 4.17 -6.96
C ILE A 124 3.95 5.45 -6.42
N LEU A 125 4.93 5.33 -5.51
CA LEU A 125 5.67 6.46 -4.96
C LEU A 125 6.61 7.07 -6.01
N ASP A 126 7.34 6.26 -6.78
CA ASP A 126 8.25 6.72 -7.84
C ASP A 126 7.49 7.55 -8.89
N ARG A 127 6.30 7.09 -9.32
CA ARG A 127 5.46 7.87 -10.25
C ARG A 127 4.92 9.19 -9.69
N LYS A 128 4.84 9.34 -8.36
CA LYS A 128 4.44 10.62 -7.76
C LYS A 128 5.58 11.64 -7.82
N GLN A 129 6.84 11.21 -7.76
CA GLN A 129 8.00 12.10 -7.93
C GLN A 129 8.15 12.58 -9.37
N ASP A 130 7.89 11.72 -10.35
CA ASP A 130 7.97 12.10 -11.78
C ASP A 130 6.83 13.04 -12.21
N GLY A 131 5.75 13.14 -11.43
CA GLY A 131 4.59 14.00 -11.70
C GLY A 131 4.65 15.39 -11.04
N SER A 132 5.58 15.62 -10.11
CA SER A 132 5.84 16.96 -9.56
C SER A 132 6.84 17.68 -10.46
N GLY A 133 6.32 18.30 -11.53
CA GLY A 133 7.07 19.20 -12.38
C GLY A 133 7.62 20.39 -11.59
N ASN A 134 8.86 20.28 -11.13
CA ASN A 134 9.76 21.40 -10.97
C ASN A 134 11.13 20.96 -11.51
N SER A 135 11.29 21.17 -12.81
CA SER A 135 12.57 21.09 -13.50
C SER A 135 13.53 22.12 -12.90
N VAL A 136 14.33 21.71 -11.93
CA VAL A 136 15.55 22.44 -11.56
C VAL A 136 16.59 22.11 -12.63
N PRO A 137 17.10 23.08 -13.40
CA PRO A 137 18.13 22.80 -14.38
C PRO A 137 19.42 22.42 -13.65
N GLN A 138 19.84 21.18 -13.87
CA GLN A 138 21.08 20.62 -13.36
C GLN A 138 22.26 21.42 -13.92
N ARG A 139 22.76 22.39 -13.13
CA ARG A 139 24.02 23.08 -13.41
C ARG A 139 25.13 22.03 -13.43
N ARG A 140 25.62 21.71 -14.63
CA ARG A 140 26.90 21.02 -14.80
C ARG A 140 27.98 21.88 -14.14
N ARG A 141 28.64 21.34 -13.11
CA ARG A 141 29.85 21.94 -12.55
C ARG A 141 31.05 21.55 -13.42
N PRO A 142 32.06 22.45 -13.53
CA PRO A 142 33.26 22.26 -14.34
C PRO A 142 34.15 21.12 -13.81
#